data_AF-A0A2Z2HAI8-F1
#
_entry.id   AF-A0A2Z2HAI8-F1
#
_cell.length_a   1.000
_cell.length_b   1.000
_cell.length_c   1.000
_cell.angle_alpha   90.00
_cell.angle_beta   90.00
_cell.angle_gamma   90.00
#
_symmetry.space_group_name_H-M   'P 1'
#
loop_
_entity.id
_entity.type
_entity.pdbx_description
1 polymer ?
#
loop_
_entity_poly.entity_id
_entity_poly.type
_entity_poly.pdbx_seq_one_letter_code
_entity_poly.pdbx_strand_id
1 'polypeptide(L)'
;MRGDQGTSASPAVDRITDFTRGSGGDVLDLSDLLDIGGSGSNAQDASLASQYLHFVKGEASGAPGTAGSNSSTLEIKTDGPGGSVTQKIVFSGVDFTTLGNSDTEIIKTLLDNGNLKTNLDG
;
A
#
# COMPACT_ATOMS: atom_id res chain seq x y z
N MET A 1 13.08 12.01 -5.35
CA MET A 1 13.70 12.34 -4.04
C MET A 1 12.94 11.56 -2.99
N ARG A 2 13.65 10.86 -2.10
CA ARG A 2 13.12 9.99 -1.06
C ARG A 2 13.17 10.78 0.26
N GLY A 3 12.03 11.32 0.70
CA GLY A 3 12.01 12.49 1.60
C GLY A 3 11.40 12.27 2.98
N ASP A 4 10.46 11.35 3.12
CA ASP A 4 9.67 11.14 4.34
C ASP A 4 9.83 9.74 4.95
N GLN A 5 10.56 8.83 4.29
CA GLN A 5 10.70 7.47 4.81
C GLN A 5 11.36 7.44 6.18
N GLY A 6 10.84 6.57 7.04
CA GLY A 6 11.44 6.29 8.32
C GLY A 6 12.60 5.30 8.20
N THR A 7 12.97 4.76 9.35
CA THR A 7 13.94 3.67 9.45
C THR A 7 13.21 2.37 9.80
N SER A 8 13.90 1.23 9.73
CA SER A 8 13.34 -0.04 10.21
C SER A 8 12.93 0.00 11.69
N ALA A 9 13.67 0.74 12.53
CA ALA A 9 13.39 0.89 13.95
C ALA A 9 12.28 1.90 14.24
N SER A 10 12.05 2.85 13.34
CA SER A 10 11.00 3.84 13.44
C SER A 10 10.49 4.15 12.03
N PRO A 11 9.57 3.33 11.51
CA PRO A 11 8.95 3.57 10.21
C PRO A 11 8.17 4.88 10.24
N ALA A 12 8.13 5.59 9.11
CA ALA A 12 7.22 6.72 8.96
C ALA A 12 5.79 6.20 8.91
N VAL A 13 4.85 6.93 9.54
CA VAL A 13 3.45 6.51 9.64
C VAL A 13 2.54 7.62 9.17
N ASP A 14 1.93 7.41 8.02
CA ASP A 14 0.90 8.27 7.44
C ASP A 14 -0.49 7.73 7.74
N ARG A 15 -1.47 8.64 7.78
CA ARG A 15 -2.87 8.30 8.10
C ARG A 15 -3.82 8.90 7.08
N ILE A 16 -4.63 8.04 6.47
CA ILE A 16 -5.70 8.42 5.55
C ILE A 16 -7.03 8.05 6.18
N THR A 17 -7.91 9.03 6.33
CA THR A 17 -9.16 8.90 7.11
C THR A 17 -10.42 8.74 6.26
N ASP A 18 -10.34 9.02 4.97
CA ASP A 18 -11.49 9.19 4.07
C ASP A 18 -11.26 8.57 2.68
N PHE A 19 -10.42 7.54 2.58
CA PHE A 19 -10.11 6.89 1.31
C PHE A 19 -11.37 6.26 0.67
N THR A 20 -11.64 6.61 -0.57
CA THR A 20 -12.76 6.12 -1.37
C THR A 20 -12.26 5.09 -2.39
N ARG A 21 -12.74 3.84 -2.29
CA ARG A 21 -12.37 2.76 -3.23
C ARG A 21 -13.27 2.76 -4.48
N GLY A 22 -12.79 2.09 -5.52
CA GLY A 22 -13.50 1.86 -6.77
C GLY A 22 -13.18 2.91 -7.83
N SER A 23 -13.75 2.71 -9.02
CA SER A 23 -13.57 3.60 -10.16
C SER A 23 -14.06 5.02 -9.84
N GLY A 24 -13.20 6.01 -10.03
CA GLY A 24 -13.48 7.41 -9.70
C GLY A 24 -13.34 7.76 -8.22
N GLY A 25 -12.86 6.82 -7.39
CA GLY A 25 -12.45 7.09 -6.02
C GLY A 25 -11.03 7.66 -5.92
N ASP A 26 -10.45 7.55 -4.73
CA ASP A 26 -9.10 8.04 -4.44
C ASP A 26 -8.03 7.14 -5.05
N VAL A 27 -6.87 7.74 -5.34
CA VAL A 27 -5.70 7.06 -5.90
C VAL A 27 -4.55 7.20 -4.93
N LEU A 28 -4.01 6.06 -4.49
CA LEU A 28 -2.74 6.00 -3.80
C LEU A 28 -1.61 5.99 -4.85
N ASP A 29 -0.91 7.12 -5.00
CA ASP A 29 0.23 7.22 -5.90
C ASP A 29 1.54 7.01 -5.13
N LEU A 30 2.24 5.91 -5.43
CA LEU A 30 3.54 5.56 -4.86
C LEU A 30 4.67 5.62 -5.92
N SER A 31 4.43 6.23 -7.09
CA SER A 31 5.42 6.29 -8.18
C SER A 31 6.74 6.94 -7.75
N ASP A 32 6.67 7.94 -6.87
CA ASP A 32 7.85 8.66 -6.39
C ASP A 32 8.61 7.87 -5.30
N LEU A 33 7.95 6.88 -4.70
CA LEU A 33 8.48 6.09 -3.59
C LEU A 33 9.10 4.78 -4.06
N LEU A 34 8.42 4.08 -4.97
CA LEU A 34 8.81 2.77 -5.48
C LEU A 34 8.97 2.80 -6.99
N ASP A 35 10.18 2.50 -7.44
CA ASP A 35 10.48 2.22 -8.84
C ASP A 35 10.46 0.70 -9.05
N ILE A 36 9.26 0.16 -9.30
CA ILE A 36 9.02 -1.30 -9.39
C ILE A 36 9.15 -1.82 -10.81
N GLY A 37 9.23 -0.93 -11.80
CA GLY A 37 9.27 -1.24 -13.22
C GLY A 37 7.91 -1.71 -13.75
N GLY A 38 7.55 -1.23 -14.94
CA GLY A 38 6.36 -1.63 -15.65
C GLY A 38 6.52 -2.91 -16.45
N SER A 39 5.66 -3.90 -16.24
CA SER A 39 5.60 -5.09 -17.11
C SER A 39 4.47 -5.00 -18.16
N GLY A 40 3.64 -3.94 -18.12
CA GLY A 40 2.55 -3.71 -19.09
C GLY A 40 1.27 -4.49 -18.82
N SER A 41 1.11 -5.10 -17.64
CA SER A 41 -0.15 -5.69 -17.21
C SER A 41 -0.30 -5.68 -15.69
N ASN A 42 -1.50 -5.33 -15.21
CA ASN A 42 -1.83 -5.27 -13.79
C ASN A 42 -1.51 -6.57 -13.02
N ALA A 43 -1.56 -7.73 -13.66
CA ALA A 43 -1.25 -9.00 -13.02
C ALA A 43 0.25 -9.16 -12.72
N GLN A 44 1.12 -8.78 -13.66
CA GLN A 44 2.57 -8.82 -13.47
C GLN A 44 3.00 -7.73 -12.49
N ASP A 45 2.45 -6.54 -12.65
CA ASP A 45 2.75 -5.39 -11.80
C ASP A 45 2.34 -5.65 -10.35
N ALA A 46 1.19 -6.30 -10.14
CA ALA A 46 0.78 -6.73 -8.80
C ALA A 46 1.73 -7.75 -8.17
N SER A 47 2.27 -8.67 -8.98
CA SER A 47 3.27 -9.65 -8.51
C SER A 47 4.62 -9.02 -8.19
N LEU A 48 4.99 -7.93 -8.86
CA LEU A 48 6.19 -7.16 -8.54
C LEU A 48 5.98 -6.32 -7.28
N ALA A 49 4.87 -5.58 -7.23
CA ALA A 49 4.54 -4.71 -6.11
C ALA A 49 4.32 -5.47 -4.81
N SER A 50 3.74 -6.68 -4.82
CA SER A 50 3.53 -7.49 -3.60
C SER A 50 4.81 -7.91 -2.89
N GLN A 51 5.96 -7.77 -3.54
CA GLN A 51 7.26 -8.00 -2.91
C GLN A 51 7.69 -6.84 -1.98
N TYR A 52 7.11 -5.65 -2.20
CA TYR A 52 7.42 -4.40 -1.48
C TYR A 52 6.26 -3.96 -0.57
N LEU A 53 5.03 -4.28 -0.98
CA LEU A 53 3.78 -3.85 -0.38
C LEU A 53 3.13 -5.02 0.34
N HIS A 54 2.77 -4.82 1.61
CA HIS A 54 2.06 -5.80 2.41
C HIS A 54 0.84 -5.17 3.08
N PHE A 55 -0.35 -5.72 2.80
CA PHE A 55 -1.60 -5.28 3.39
C PHE A 55 -1.95 -6.15 4.59
N VAL A 56 -2.13 -5.50 5.73
CA VAL A 56 -2.58 -6.15 6.96
C VAL A 56 -3.83 -5.50 7.49
N LYS A 57 -4.59 -6.25 8.30
CA LYS A 57 -5.73 -5.68 9.02
C LYS A 57 -5.22 -4.55 9.90
N GLY A 58 -5.86 -3.40 9.76
CA GLY A 58 -5.28 -2.13 10.15
C GLY A 58 -5.55 -1.78 11.59
N GLU A 59 -4.85 -0.75 12.01
CA GLU A 59 -5.03 -0.18 13.32
C GLU A 59 -6.31 0.67 13.38
N ALA A 60 -7.01 0.65 14.51
CA ALA A 60 -8.12 1.53 14.82
C ALA A 60 -7.61 2.96 14.78
N SER A 61 -8.39 3.84 14.17
CA SER A 61 -8.08 5.25 14.05
C SER A 61 -7.60 5.81 15.40
N GLY A 62 -6.29 6.08 15.51
CA GLY A 62 -5.69 6.80 16.63
C GLY A 62 -4.65 6.10 17.51
N ALA A 63 -4.39 4.79 17.40
CA ALA A 63 -3.38 4.13 18.26
C ALA A 63 -2.53 3.06 17.55
N PRO A 64 -1.19 3.24 17.48
CA PRO A 64 -0.25 2.15 17.17
C PRO A 64 -0.59 0.87 17.94
N GLY A 65 -0.77 -0.25 17.23
CA GLY A 65 -0.98 -1.59 17.79
C GLY A 65 -2.41 -1.98 18.18
N THR A 66 -3.44 -1.16 17.94
CA THR A 66 -4.84 -1.54 18.24
C THR A 66 -5.56 -1.87 16.95
N ALA A 67 -6.03 -3.09 16.69
CA ALA A 67 -6.75 -3.38 15.44
C ALA A 67 -8.11 -2.66 15.36
N GLY A 68 -8.38 -2.00 14.24
CA GLY A 68 -9.62 -1.29 13.95
C GLY A 68 -10.63 -2.16 13.23
N SER A 69 -11.91 -2.03 13.60
CA SER A 69 -12.99 -2.52 12.75
C SER A 69 -12.96 -1.75 11.43
N ASN A 70 -12.95 -2.46 10.31
CA ASN A 70 -12.92 -1.90 8.95
C ASN A 70 -11.74 -0.97 8.68
N SER A 71 -10.53 -1.31 9.15
CA SER A 71 -9.31 -0.54 8.86
C SER A 71 -8.25 -1.47 8.29
N SER A 72 -7.30 -0.92 7.52
CA SER A 72 -6.16 -1.66 6.96
C SER A 72 -4.89 -0.82 7.07
N THR A 73 -3.74 -1.48 7.14
CA THR A 73 -2.43 -0.83 7.10
C THR A 73 -1.67 -1.39 5.91
N LEU A 74 -1.10 -0.49 5.10
CA LEU A 74 -0.13 -0.83 4.07
C LEU A 74 1.27 -0.66 4.65
N GLU A 75 2.04 -1.73 4.68
CA GLU A 75 3.46 -1.72 5.02
C GLU A 75 4.29 -1.68 3.75
N ILE A 76 5.29 -0.80 3.71
CA ILE A 76 6.10 -0.53 2.52
C ILE A 76 7.58 -0.72 2.85
N LYS A 77 8.25 -1.55 2.05
CA LYS A 77 9.70 -1.76 2.09
C LYS A 77 10.37 -0.90 1.03
N THR A 78 10.70 0.35 1.36
CA THR A 78 11.29 1.27 0.38
C THR A 78 12.67 0.81 -0.08
N ASP A 79 13.42 0.11 0.76
CA ASP A 79 14.80 -0.30 0.46
C ASP A 79 14.90 -1.56 -0.41
N GLY A 80 13.76 -2.16 -0.79
CA GLY A 80 13.69 -3.35 -1.64
C GLY A 80 12.91 -4.52 -1.01
N PRO A 81 12.64 -5.60 -1.76
CA PRO A 81 11.85 -6.74 -1.29
C PRO A 81 12.39 -7.44 -0.04
N GLY A 82 13.72 -7.53 0.06
CA GLY A 82 14.43 -8.08 1.21
C GLY A 82 14.69 -7.07 2.33
N GLY A 83 14.26 -5.82 2.14
CA GLY A 83 14.41 -4.75 3.11
C GLY A 83 13.42 -4.83 4.27
N SER A 84 13.67 -4.00 5.28
CA SER A 84 12.71 -3.80 6.37
C SER A 84 11.59 -2.86 5.95
N VAL A 85 10.48 -2.90 6.68
CA VAL A 85 9.41 -1.90 6.55
C VAL A 85 9.93 -0.56 7.06
N THR A 86 9.87 0.46 6.22
CA THR A 86 10.35 1.82 6.50
C THR A 86 9.23 2.85 6.43
N GLN A 87 8.10 2.49 5.83
CA GLN A 87 6.88 3.29 5.84
C GLN A 87 5.64 2.43 6.12
N LYS A 88 4.64 3.06 6.73
CA LYS A 88 3.32 2.51 6.96
C LYS A 88 2.26 3.55 6.63
N ILE A 89 1.21 3.15 5.92
CA ILE A 89 0.04 3.97 5.66
C ILE A 89 -1.16 3.30 6.32
N VAL A 90 -1.77 3.99 7.28
CA VAL A 90 -2.95 3.49 8.01
C VAL A 90 -4.21 4.08 7.40
N PHE A 91 -5.11 3.21 6.96
CA PHE A 91 -6.41 3.56 6.40
C PHE A 91 -7.49 3.36 7.46
N SER A 92 -8.14 4.46 7.87
CA SER A 92 -9.29 4.39 8.77
C SER A 92 -10.57 4.21 7.96
N GLY A 93 -11.43 3.26 8.35
CA GLY A 93 -12.72 3.06 7.69
C GLY A 93 -12.66 2.31 6.36
N VAL A 94 -11.47 1.93 5.91
CA VAL A 94 -11.25 1.06 4.73
C VAL A 94 -10.40 -0.14 5.10
N ASP A 95 -10.94 -1.33 4.84
CA ASP A 95 -10.22 -2.59 4.95
C ASP A 95 -9.93 -3.16 3.55
N PHE A 96 -8.68 -3.04 3.09
CA PHE A 96 -8.23 -3.63 1.82
C PHE A 96 -8.05 -5.14 1.88
N THR A 97 -7.90 -5.73 3.08
CA THR A 97 -7.74 -7.19 3.22
C THR A 97 -8.98 -7.96 2.79
N THR A 98 -10.12 -7.29 2.64
CA THR A 98 -11.36 -7.89 2.10
C THR A 98 -11.37 -8.00 0.58
N LEU A 99 -10.38 -7.44 -0.13
CA LEU A 99 -10.31 -7.45 -1.60
C LEU A 99 -9.67 -8.72 -2.18
N GLY A 100 -9.00 -9.52 -1.36
CA GLY A 100 -8.31 -10.73 -1.81
C GLY A 100 -7.72 -11.53 -0.64
N ASN A 101 -7.26 -12.74 -0.92
CA ASN A 101 -6.63 -13.62 0.07
C ASN A 101 -5.10 -13.44 0.13
N SER A 102 -4.54 -12.62 -0.77
CA SER A 102 -3.11 -12.33 -0.86
C SER A 102 -2.86 -10.88 -1.28
N ASP A 103 -1.67 -10.37 -0.96
CA ASP A 103 -1.26 -9.01 -1.38
C ASP A 103 -1.35 -8.84 -2.89
N THR A 104 -0.94 -9.85 -3.67
CA THR A 104 -1.02 -9.82 -5.13
C THR A 104 -2.46 -9.65 -5.62
N GLU A 105 -3.44 -10.33 -5.03
CA GLU A 105 -4.86 -10.19 -5.41
C GLU A 105 -5.43 -8.81 -5.00
N ILE A 106 -5.07 -8.33 -3.81
CA ILE A 106 -5.47 -7.01 -3.32
C ILE A 106 -4.92 -5.92 -4.24
N ILE A 107 -3.61 -5.94 -4.49
CA ILE A 107 -2.92 -4.98 -5.35
C ILE A 107 -3.48 -5.01 -6.76
N LYS A 108 -3.68 -6.20 -7.33
CA LYS A 108 -4.30 -6.34 -8.66
C LYS A 108 -5.67 -5.67 -8.70
N THR A 109 -6.50 -5.88 -7.69
CA THR A 109 -7.83 -5.25 -7.60
C THR A 109 -7.74 -3.73 -7.52
N LEU A 110 -6.76 -3.19 -6.79
CA LEU A 110 -6.53 -1.75 -6.71
C LEU A 110 -6.04 -1.16 -8.03
N LEU A 111 -5.15 -1.85 -8.74
CA LEU A 111 -4.71 -1.46 -10.08
C LEU A 111 -5.87 -1.51 -11.08
N ASP A 112 -6.69 -2.57 -11.05
CA ASP A 112 -7.85 -2.72 -11.93
C ASP A 112 -8.92 -1.63 -11.68
N ASN A 113 -9.09 -1.20 -10.42
CA ASN A 113 -10.00 -0.13 -10.05
C ASN A 113 -9.42 1.28 -10.23
N GLY A 114 -8.12 1.39 -10.53
CA GLY A 114 -7.41 2.65 -10.62
C GLY A 114 -7.14 3.33 -9.26
N ASN A 115 -7.25 2.60 -8.14
CA ASN A 115 -7.01 3.14 -6.80
C ASN A 115 -5.53 3.06 -6.36
N LEU A 116 -4.68 2.38 -7.12
CA LEU A 116 -3.24 2.32 -6.89
C LEU A 116 -2.52 2.73 -8.16
N LYS A 117 -1.51 3.58 -7.99
CA LYS A 117 -0.55 3.92 -9.03
C LYS A 117 0.85 3.73 -8.47
N THR A 118 1.67 3.01 -9.20
CA THR A 118 3.11 2.89 -8.93
C THR A 118 3.83 3.21 -10.23
N ASN A 119 5.15 3.46 -10.21
CA ASN A 119 5.90 3.69 -11.45
C ASN A 119 6.01 2.37 -12.24
N LEU A 120 4.91 1.97 -12.86
CA LEU A 120 4.70 0.80 -13.72
C LEU A 120 4.59 1.22 -15.19
N ASP A 121 4.76 2.52 -15.42
CA ASP A 121 4.70 3.13 -16.73
C ASP A 121 6.15 3.49 -17.04
N GLY A 122 6.85 2.60 -17.74
CA GLY A 122 8.10 2.98 -18.41
C GLY A 122 7.83 3.93 -19.56
#